data_AF-A0AAN1DEL1-F1
#
_entry.id   AF-A0AAN1DEL1-F1
#
_cell.length_a   1.000
_cell.length_b   1.000
_cell.length_c   1.000
_cell.angle_alpha   90.00
_cell.angle_beta   90.00
_cell.angle_gamma   90.00
#
_symmetry.space_group_name_H-M   'P 1'
#
loop_
_entity.id
_entity.type
_entity.pdbx_description
1 polymer ?
#
loop_
_entity_poly.entity_id
_entity_poly.type
_entity_poly.pdbx_seq_one_letter_code
_entity_poly.pdbx_strand_id
1 'polypeptide(L)'
;MMRTIVERFVEQSPMTIMARLVLQCALHDDWVDAAAGAGDEPDGESIREALFAAAVDAIAAIAAWRRMPDAAGAVAPGFGAAVTALHDCMSRWRSGWGRALARDSVDLLLPVASVRGVDGACAVDGMRLRVLDGAGEACAPRADGCDCGRACDDPARDAAAGGARVLPVYDPDLGMIVDLLPCERGRSHERAFVGALLEAVRPGELWIVDGRFDTDAILSGWPRRGGAFVLREYGRSTACRPLGDWRDAGVFGAGRVRERSVGMSGEGGASDTFRQIEWEGAEASGESVTLLTDLPAERFDAPQIVALSRRRWRDALPLALESVTGGTPFGAVPARAALLASGIAAFAYNAFSAMTRVVDGALDLDARDVARLPSLIADGVTATYAGMMIALPPDWWQRYDRLPATTLGQIVRMLAVHVDPRSERRRRRDSRLSSKSQALLRAATLECLLHDNGDDPAANVFSLRTIAMATRDFSSNPSKALRHAGEALVMVTKYNRPIALLVSIDDWNRLLGEVRETSFTRLSFDAAASPGQRPVTLSESSLN
;
A
#
# COMPACT_ATOMS: atom_id res chain seq x y z
N MET A 1 25.97 23.22 -6.38
CA MET A 1 25.38 23.31 -5.03
C MET A 1 24.22 22.32 -4.87
N MET A 2 23.20 22.37 -5.71
CA MET A 2 22.03 21.47 -5.65
C MET A 2 22.37 19.97 -5.68
N ARG A 3 23.21 19.54 -6.63
CA ARG A 3 23.70 18.15 -6.73
C ARG A 3 24.26 17.62 -5.40
N THR A 4 25.10 18.40 -4.73
CA THR A 4 25.75 18.01 -3.47
C THR A 4 24.75 17.89 -2.32
N ILE A 5 23.70 18.71 -2.32
CA ILE A 5 22.62 18.62 -1.32
C ILE A 5 21.86 17.30 -1.52
N VAL A 6 21.42 17.02 -2.75
CA VAL A 6 20.68 15.79 -3.08
C VAL A 6 21.53 14.54 -2.81
N GLU A 7 22.81 14.55 -3.18
CA GLU A 7 23.77 13.46 -2.89
C GLU A 7 23.84 13.11 -1.41
N ARG A 8 23.91 14.12 -0.53
CA ARG A 8 23.92 13.90 0.92
C ARG A 8 22.62 13.26 1.41
N PHE A 9 21.47 13.65 0.85
CA PHE A 9 20.20 13.02 1.19
C PHE A 9 20.11 11.58 0.67
N VAL A 10 20.55 11.30 -0.56
CA VAL A 10 20.60 9.92 -1.09
C VAL A 10 21.48 9.02 -0.22
N GLU A 11 22.60 9.54 0.28
CA GLU A 11 23.51 8.77 1.13
C GLU A 11 23.01 8.58 2.57
N GLN A 12 22.49 9.64 3.18
CA GLN A 12 22.20 9.67 4.63
C GLN A 12 20.73 9.39 4.95
N SER A 13 19.82 9.81 4.08
CA SER A 13 18.37 9.74 4.32
C SER A 13 17.57 9.58 3.02
N PRO A 14 17.80 8.50 2.24
CA PRO A 14 17.10 8.28 0.97
C PRO A 14 15.58 8.17 1.18
N MET A 15 15.14 7.67 2.33
CA MET A 15 13.73 7.60 2.73
C MET A 15 13.02 8.96 2.74
N THR A 16 13.76 10.06 2.94
CA THR A 16 13.16 11.41 2.99
C THR A 16 12.84 11.93 1.61
N ILE A 17 13.72 11.66 0.63
CA ILE A 17 13.41 11.91 -0.78
C ILE A 17 12.26 11.00 -1.22
N MET A 18 12.29 9.72 -0.83
CA MET A 18 11.18 8.79 -1.13
C MET A 18 9.86 9.29 -0.56
N ALA A 19 9.81 9.75 0.70
CA ALA A 19 8.60 10.27 1.31
C ALA A 19 8.04 11.45 0.51
N ARG A 20 8.89 12.39 0.11
CA ARG A 20 8.46 13.51 -0.74
C ARG A 20 7.88 13.05 -2.07
N LEU A 21 8.59 12.20 -2.80
CA LEU A 21 8.16 11.72 -4.11
C LEU A 21 6.88 10.87 -4.03
N VAL A 22 6.76 10.01 -3.02
CA VAL A 22 5.58 9.15 -2.82
C VAL A 22 4.37 9.97 -2.40
N LEU A 23 4.53 10.97 -1.52
CA LEU A 23 3.43 11.87 -1.15
C LEU A 23 2.95 12.70 -2.35
N GLN A 24 3.88 13.16 -3.20
CA GLN A 24 3.57 13.86 -4.44
C GLN A 24 2.84 12.95 -5.44
N CYS A 25 3.25 11.69 -5.56
CA CYS A 25 2.53 10.69 -6.35
C CYS A 25 1.12 10.44 -5.84
N ALA A 26 0.94 10.39 -4.52
CA ALA A 26 -0.30 10.00 -3.87
C ALA A 26 -1.38 11.09 -3.90
N LEU A 27 -1.04 12.30 -4.33
CA LEU A 27 -1.93 13.44 -4.38
C LEU A 27 -2.21 13.81 -5.83
N HIS A 28 -3.49 13.98 -6.19
CA HIS A 28 -3.88 14.35 -7.55
C HIS A 28 -3.67 15.85 -7.80
N ASP A 29 -3.18 16.23 -8.99
CA ASP A 29 -2.90 17.63 -9.34
C ASP A 29 -4.15 18.53 -9.30
N ASP A 30 -5.28 18.05 -9.83
CA ASP A 30 -6.58 18.74 -9.81
C ASP A 30 -7.06 19.17 -8.41
N TRP A 31 -6.59 18.52 -7.34
CA TRP A 31 -6.96 18.89 -5.96
C TRP A 31 -6.42 20.26 -5.56
N VAL A 32 -5.29 20.64 -6.16
CA VAL A 32 -4.50 21.80 -5.80
C VAL A 32 -4.88 22.99 -6.69
N ASP A 33 -5.12 22.74 -7.98
CA ASP A 33 -5.50 23.78 -8.95
C ASP A 33 -6.95 24.27 -8.76
N ALA A 34 -7.86 23.41 -8.29
CA ALA A 34 -9.24 23.80 -8.01
C ALA A 34 -9.36 24.78 -6.82
N ALA A 35 -8.39 24.80 -5.91
CA ALA A 35 -8.36 25.68 -4.74
C ALA A 35 -7.72 27.06 -5.03
N ALA A 36 -6.99 27.20 -6.14
CA ALA A 36 -6.27 28.41 -6.53
C ALA A 36 -7.15 29.42 -7.34
N GLY A 37 -8.44 29.11 -7.53
CA GLY A 37 -9.34 29.82 -8.46
C GLY A 37 -10.01 31.10 -7.96
N ALA A 38 -9.81 31.54 -6.72
CA ALA A 38 -10.42 32.77 -6.20
C ALA A 38 -9.41 33.60 -5.38
N GLY A 39 -9.40 34.93 -5.57
CA GLY A 39 -8.35 35.83 -5.06
C GLY A 39 -8.16 35.88 -3.54
N ASP A 40 -7.00 36.37 -3.11
CA ASP A 40 -6.47 36.44 -1.72
C ASP A 40 -6.43 35.12 -0.92
N GLU A 41 -6.76 33.98 -1.56
CA GLU A 41 -6.73 32.65 -0.95
C GLU A 41 -5.35 31.97 -1.10
N PRO A 42 -4.97 31.06 -0.18
CA PRO A 42 -3.67 30.41 -0.22
C PRO A 42 -3.46 29.66 -1.54
N ASP A 43 -2.31 29.93 -2.17
CA ASP A 43 -1.89 29.24 -3.39
C ASP A 43 -1.90 27.72 -3.17
N GLY A 44 -2.30 26.96 -4.19
CA GLY A 44 -2.45 25.51 -4.10
C GLY A 44 -1.17 24.83 -3.62
N GLU A 45 0.00 25.34 -4.01
CA GLU A 45 1.29 24.83 -3.52
C GLU A 45 1.40 24.93 -1.99
N SER A 46 0.89 25.99 -1.36
CA SER A 46 0.87 26.12 0.10
C SER A 46 0.01 25.06 0.77
N ILE A 47 -1.17 24.76 0.20
CA ILE A 47 -2.06 23.70 0.71
C ILE A 47 -1.38 22.34 0.59
N ARG A 48 -0.75 22.06 -0.56
CA ARG A 48 0.01 20.83 -0.82
C ARG A 48 1.13 20.64 0.19
N GLU A 49 1.96 21.66 0.41
CA GLU A 49 3.09 21.58 1.34
C GLU A 49 2.62 21.43 2.80
N ALA A 50 1.55 22.12 3.19
CA ALA A 50 0.95 21.95 4.52
C ALA A 50 0.36 20.54 4.72
N LEU A 51 -0.28 19.98 3.69
CA LEU A 51 -0.77 18.60 3.70
C LEU A 51 0.38 17.59 3.84
N PHE A 52 1.47 17.77 3.11
CA PHE A 52 2.63 16.88 3.21
C PHE A 52 3.36 16.98 4.54
N ALA A 53 3.49 18.18 5.11
CA ALA A 53 4.01 18.36 6.46
C ALA A 53 3.15 17.60 7.48
N ALA A 54 1.82 17.73 7.40
CA ALA A 54 0.90 16.98 8.26
C ALA A 54 1.00 15.45 8.01
N ALA A 55 1.16 15.01 6.76
CA ALA A 55 1.35 13.60 6.46
C ALA A 55 2.66 13.05 7.07
N VAL A 56 3.75 13.83 7.05
CA VAL A 56 5.02 13.46 7.70
C VAL A 56 4.87 13.33 9.21
N ASP A 57 4.15 14.26 9.86
CA ASP A 57 3.83 14.15 11.28
C ASP A 57 2.99 12.90 11.58
N ALA A 58 2.05 12.56 10.70
CA ALA A 58 1.26 11.34 10.81
C ALA A 58 2.10 10.06 10.61
N ILE A 59 3.10 10.05 9.71
CA ILE A 59 4.06 8.94 9.56
C ILE A 59 4.81 8.71 10.88
N ALA A 60 5.27 9.79 11.52
CA ALA A 60 5.93 9.71 12.82
C ALA A 60 5.01 9.11 13.89
N ALA A 61 3.74 9.53 13.92
CA ALA A 61 2.73 9.01 14.84
C ALA A 61 2.41 7.53 14.62
N ILE A 62 2.26 7.10 13.36
CA ILE A 62 2.04 5.69 12.97
C ILE A 62 3.20 4.82 13.48
N ALA A 63 4.44 5.25 13.26
CA ALA A 63 5.61 4.50 13.69
C ALA A 63 5.82 4.50 15.22
N ALA A 64 5.43 5.60 15.90
CA ALA A 64 5.48 5.69 17.35
C ALA A 64 4.51 4.71 18.02
N TRP A 65 3.29 4.55 17.48
CA TRP A 65 2.28 3.62 18.00
C TRP A 65 2.81 2.19 18.06
N ARG A 66 3.56 1.76 17.04
CA ARG A 66 4.20 0.44 17.00
C ARG A 66 5.25 0.23 18.10
N ARG A 67 5.96 1.29 18.51
CA ARG A 67 7.00 1.23 19.55
C ARG A 67 6.40 1.26 20.95
N MET A 68 5.40 2.11 21.15
CA MET A 68 4.80 2.40 22.46
C MET A 68 3.30 2.67 22.29
N PRO A 69 2.45 1.63 22.34
CA PRO A 69 0.99 1.79 22.22
C PRO A 69 0.41 2.76 23.27
N ASP A 70 0.95 2.74 24.49
CA ASP A 70 0.50 3.58 25.61
C ASP A 70 1.02 5.03 25.57
N ALA A 71 2.06 5.33 24.76
CA ALA A 71 2.61 6.68 24.58
C ALA A 71 2.18 7.32 23.25
N ALA A 72 1.29 6.65 22.50
CA ALA A 72 0.83 7.08 21.19
C ALA A 72 -0.17 8.24 21.28
N GLY A 73 0.32 9.41 21.69
CA GLY A 73 -0.42 10.67 21.74
C GLY A 73 0.44 11.90 21.41
N ALA A 74 1.75 11.72 21.19
CA ALA A 74 2.66 12.82 20.89
C ALA A 74 2.74 13.04 19.37
N VAL A 75 1.67 13.54 18.76
CA VAL A 75 1.80 14.19 17.45
C VAL A 75 2.56 15.50 17.64
N ALA A 76 3.27 15.95 16.60
CA ALA A 76 4.04 17.18 16.64
C ALA A 76 3.22 18.36 17.20
N PRO A 77 3.81 19.21 18.06
CA PRO A 77 3.14 20.42 18.54
C PRO A 77 2.63 21.26 17.36
N GLY A 78 1.34 21.63 17.40
CA GLY A 78 0.73 22.43 16.34
C GLY A 78 0.04 21.64 15.23
N PHE A 79 0.15 20.31 15.18
CA PHE A 79 -0.57 19.49 14.18
C PHE A 79 -2.08 19.77 14.17
N GLY A 80 -2.70 19.88 15.36
CA GLY A 80 -4.12 20.21 15.48
C GLY A 80 -4.49 21.55 14.83
N ALA A 81 -3.64 22.56 14.99
CA ALA A 81 -3.82 23.87 14.38
C ALA A 81 -3.60 23.81 12.85
N ALA A 82 -2.59 23.09 12.38
CA ALA A 82 -2.30 22.90 10.96
C ALA A 82 -3.46 22.20 10.24
N VAL A 83 -3.97 21.09 10.78
CA VAL A 83 -5.13 20.39 10.23
C VAL A 83 -6.39 21.25 10.27
N THR A 84 -6.56 22.08 11.32
CA THR A 84 -7.68 23.02 11.39
C THR A 84 -7.61 24.08 10.30
N ALA A 85 -6.42 24.64 10.04
CA ALA A 85 -6.22 25.62 8.98
C ALA A 85 -6.44 25.02 7.58
N LEU A 86 -5.93 23.80 7.35
CA LEU A 86 -6.20 23.02 6.14
C LEU A 86 -7.69 22.77 5.97
N HIS A 87 -8.37 22.32 7.02
CA HIS A 87 -9.82 22.11 6.99
C HIS A 87 -10.57 23.40 6.64
N ASP A 88 -10.25 24.51 7.28
CA ASP A 88 -10.93 25.80 7.05
C ASP A 88 -10.75 26.30 5.63
N CYS A 89 -9.58 26.04 5.03
CA CYS A 89 -9.31 26.31 3.63
C CYS A 89 -10.09 25.37 2.70
N MET A 90 -9.90 24.05 2.85
CA MET A 90 -10.41 23.04 1.92
C MET A 90 -11.94 22.87 1.98
N SER A 91 -12.54 23.01 3.16
CA SER A 91 -13.99 22.81 3.36
C SER A 91 -14.87 23.81 2.60
N ARG A 92 -14.31 24.95 2.15
CA ARG A 92 -15.01 25.93 1.31
C ARG A 92 -15.26 25.43 -0.11
N TRP A 93 -14.47 24.47 -0.57
CA TRP A 93 -14.46 24.01 -1.96
C TRP A 93 -15.24 22.71 -2.17
N ARG A 94 -15.14 21.80 -1.20
CA ARG A 94 -15.73 20.46 -1.27
C ARG A 94 -15.89 19.87 0.12
N SER A 95 -16.88 19.00 0.29
CA SER A 95 -17.03 18.15 1.48
C SER A 95 -16.40 16.77 1.24
N GLY A 96 -16.03 16.09 2.32
CA GLY A 96 -15.55 14.70 2.25
C GLY A 96 -14.10 14.52 1.80
N TRP A 97 -13.26 15.57 1.87
CA TRP A 97 -11.85 15.52 1.50
C TRP A 97 -11.08 14.36 2.14
N GLY A 98 -11.28 14.11 3.44
CA GLY A 98 -10.54 13.06 4.14
C GLY A 98 -10.75 11.66 3.55
N ARG A 99 -12.00 11.30 3.22
CA ARG A 99 -12.34 10.01 2.59
C ARG A 99 -11.82 9.92 1.16
N ALA A 100 -11.94 11.02 0.40
CA ALA A 100 -11.42 11.09 -0.96
C ALA A 100 -9.88 10.93 -0.98
N LEU A 101 -9.19 11.50 0.01
CA LEU A 101 -7.72 11.47 0.06
C LEU A 101 -7.22 10.04 0.27
N ALA A 102 -7.90 9.29 1.14
CA ALA A 102 -7.62 7.87 1.35
C ALA A 102 -7.83 7.06 0.05
N ARG A 103 -9.00 7.22 -0.59
CA ARG A 103 -9.36 6.48 -1.83
C ARG A 103 -8.41 6.79 -2.98
N ASP A 104 -8.28 8.06 -3.33
CA ASP A 104 -7.52 8.50 -4.51
C ASP A 104 -6.04 8.13 -4.38
N SER A 105 -5.49 8.19 -3.16
CA SER A 105 -4.10 7.80 -2.90
C SER A 105 -3.79 6.34 -3.24
N VAL A 106 -4.76 5.42 -3.10
CA VAL A 106 -4.54 4.01 -3.44
C VAL A 106 -4.32 3.88 -4.94
N ASP A 107 -5.25 4.39 -5.75
CA ASP A 107 -5.20 4.30 -7.20
C ASP A 107 -3.91 4.92 -7.76
N LEU A 108 -3.51 6.07 -7.20
CA LEU A 108 -2.29 6.78 -7.59
C LEU A 108 -1.00 6.06 -7.16
N LEU A 109 -1.02 5.34 -6.04
CA LEU A 109 0.16 4.63 -5.53
C LEU A 109 0.34 3.22 -6.10
N LEU A 110 -0.68 2.64 -6.73
CA LEU A 110 -0.60 1.30 -7.33
C LEU A 110 0.63 1.12 -8.25
N PRO A 111 0.95 2.03 -9.19
CA PRO A 111 2.10 1.88 -10.08
C PRO A 111 3.47 1.99 -9.37
N VAL A 112 3.50 2.65 -8.22
CA VAL A 112 4.71 2.82 -7.39
C VAL A 112 4.93 1.60 -6.51
N ALA A 113 3.86 1.15 -5.83
CA ALA A 113 3.87 0.03 -4.89
C ALA A 113 3.93 -1.35 -5.59
N SER A 114 3.63 -1.43 -6.89
CA SER A 114 3.78 -2.65 -7.67
C SER A 114 5.26 -3.00 -7.84
N VAL A 115 5.76 -3.93 -7.03
CA VAL A 115 7.06 -4.56 -7.23
C VAL A 115 6.85 -5.71 -8.23
N ARG A 116 7.73 -5.77 -9.25
CA ARG A 116 7.74 -6.82 -10.29
C ARG A 116 7.56 -8.20 -9.67
N GLY A 117 6.65 -9.01 -10.21
CA GLY A 117 6.62 -10.45 -9.96
C GLY A 117 5.83 -10.91 -8.74
N VAL A 118 4.91 -10.11 -8.20
CA VAL A 118 3.82 -10.70 -7.42
C VAL A 118 2.75 -11.19 -8.41
N ASP A 119 2.98 -12.37 -9.01
CA ASP A 119 1.92 -13.30 -9.46
C ASP A 119 1.11 -13.84 -8.26
N GLY A 120 0.99 -13.03 -7.21
CA GLY A 120 0.37 -13.33 -5.93
C GLY A 120 -0.73 -12.32 -5.70
N ALA A 121 -1.67 -12.21 -6.64
CA ALA A 121 -3.01 -11.83 -6.25
C ALA A 121 -3.45 -12.86 -5.19
N CYS A 122 -3.27 -12.53 -3.91
CA CYS A 122 -4.02 -13.15 -2.83
C CYS A 122 -5.48 -12.71 -2.85
N ALA A 123 -5.96 -12.25 -4.01
CA ALA A 123 -7.34 -12.26 -4.39
C ALA A 123 -7.87 -13.66 -4.11
N VAL A 124 -8.90 -13.73 -3.26
CA VAL A 124 -9.61 -14.98 -3.01
C VAL A 124 -10.29 -15.34 -4.32
N ASP A 125 -9.59 -16.18 -5.08
CA ASP A 125 -10.08 -16.78 -6.30
C ASP A 125 -10.50 -15.72 -7.36
N GLY A 126 -9.62 -14.71 -7.49
CA GLY A 126 -9.72 -13.61 -8.46
C GLY A 126 -10.47 -12.36 -7.96
N MET A 127 -11.05 -12.41 -6.75
CA MET A 127 -11.73 -11.27 -6.13
C MET A 127 -10.79 -10.45 -5.25
N ARG A 128 -10.79 -9.12 -5.40
CA ARG A 128 -10.03 -8.21 -4.52
C ARG A 128 -10.63 -8.18 -3.13
N LEU A 129 -9.80 -8.24 -2.09
CA LEU A 129 -10.27 -8.25 -0.72
C LEU A 129 -10.58 -6.84 -0.20
N ARG A 130 -11.67 -6.73 0.56
CA ARG A 130 -12.05 -5.54 1.32
C ARG A 130 -12.35 -5.98 2.74
N VAL A 131 -11.55 -5.54 3.71
CA VAL A 131 -11.75 -5.92 5.10
C VAL A 131 -12.24 -4.71 5.88
N LEU A 132 -13.38 -4.90 6.55
CA LEU A 132 -13.99 -3.95 7.46
C LEU A 132 -14.10 -4.60 8.84
N ASP A 133 -13.19 -4.23 9.74
CA ASP A 133 -13.10 -4.81 11.09
C ASP A 133 -13.44 -3.77 12.16
N GLY A 134 -14.64 -3.90 12.71
CA GLY A 134 -15.15 -3.14 13.85
C GLY A 134 -15.22 -3.94 15.16
N ALA A 135 -14.67 -5.16 15.22
CA ALA A 135 -14.80 -6.05 16.38
C ALA A 135 -14.13 -5.51 17.66
N GLY A 136 -13.08 -4.69 17.52
CA GLY A 136 -12.36 -4.04 18.61
C GLY A 136 -12.93 -2.69 19.08
N GLU A 137 -13.88 -2.10 18.35
CA GLU A 137 -14.50 -0.83 18.72
C GLU A 137 -15.63 -1.09 19.72
N ALA A 138 -15.32 -0.99 21.01
CA ALA A 138 -16.30 -1.14 22.09
C ALA A 138 -17.55 -0.26 21.89
N CYS A 139 -17.40 0.86 21.17
CA CYS A 139 -18.44 1.84 20.83
C CYS A 139 -18.86 1.89 19.35
N ALA A 140 -18.73 0.80 18.59
CA ALA A 140 -19.24 0.74 17.21
C ALA A 140 -20.78 0.98 17.14
N PRO A 141 -21.30 1.58 16.05
CA PRO A 141 -22.73 1.84 15.87
C PRO A 141 -23.53 0.54 15.87
N ARG A 142 -24.64 0.51 16.61
CA ARG A 142 -25.52 -0.66 16.78
C ARG A 142 -26.97 -0.22 16.87
N ALA A 143 -27.88 -1.05 16.36
CA ALA A 143 -29.33 -0.88 16.53
C ALA A 143 -29.77 -0.75 18.02
N ASP A 144 -29.11 -1.49 18.92
CA ASP A 144 -29.38 -1.55 20.38
C ASP A 144 -28.47 -0.64 21.23
N GLY A 145 -27.55 0.12 20.63
CA GLY A 145 -26.59 0.98 21.35
C GLY A 145 -25.28 0.30 21.80
N CYS A 146 -24.36 1.08 22.39
CA CYS A 146 -23.03 0.62 22.84
C CYS A 146 -23.08 -0.27 24.09
N ASP A 147 -22.21 -1.29 24.15
CA ASP A 147 -22.05 -2.22 25.30
C ASP A 147 -20.81 -1.89 26.16
N CYS A 148 -20.31 -0.67 26.03
CA CYS A 148 -19.13 -0.18 26.74
C CYS A 148 -19.39 0.15 28.22
N GLY A 149 -20.61 -0.08 28.72
CA GLY A 149 -21.04 0.23 30.09
C GLY A 149 -21.05 1.74 30.43
N ARG A 150 -20.94 2.60 29.41
CA ARG A 150 -20.93 4.07 29.57
C ARG A 150 -22.14 4.66 28.85
N ALA A 151 -22.76 5.68 29.45
CA ALA A 151 -23.69 6.57 28.75
C ALA A 151 -22.90 7.38 27.70
N CYS A 152 -22.72 6.78 26.54
CA CYS A 152 -21.92 7.27 25.42
C CYS A 152 -22.78 7.83 24.28
N ASP A 153 -24.11 7.73 24.41
CA ASP A 153 -25.11 8.42 23.60
C ASP A 153 -25.31 9.90 24.06
N ASP A 154 -24.48 10.39 24.99
CA ASP A 154 -24.49 11.79 25.41
C ASP A 154 -23.71 12.66 24.39
N PRO A 155 -24.39 13.54 23.63
CA PRO A 155 -23.74 14.40 22.64
C PRO A 155 -22.66 15.31 23.24
N ALA A 156 -22.74 15.65 24.54
CA ALA A 156 -21.71 16.44 25.21
C ALA A 156 -20.40 15.65 25.41
N ARG A 157 -20.48 14.32 25.57
CA ARG A 157 -19.31 13.44 25.67
C ARG A 157 -18.74 13.04 24.32
N ASP A 158 -19.58 12.94 23.29
CA ASP A 158 -19.10 12.76 21.91
C ASP A 158 -18.29 13.97 21.43
N ALA A 159 -18.74 15.18 21.77
CA ALA A 159 -17.98 16.40 21.54
C ALA A 159 -16.63 16.43 22.30
N ALA A 160 -16.58 15.90 23.53
CA ALA A 160 -15.35 15.79 24.33
C ALA A 160 -14.38 14.68 23.86
N ALA A 161 -14.87 13.70 23.09
CA ALA A 161 -14.09 12.59 22.54
C ALA A 161 -13.72 12.77 21.04
N GLY A 162 -13.96 13.95 20.46
CA GLY A 162 -13.57 14.26 19.08
C GLY A 162 -14.65 14.03 18.00
N GLY A 163 -15.89 13.70 18.37
CA GLY A 163 -17.11 13.81 17.56
C GLY A 163 -17.28 12.83 16.40
N ALA A 164 -16.30 12.69 15.51
CA ALA A 164 -16.41 11.85 14.31
C ALA A 164 -15.39 10.72 14.35
N ARG A 165 -15.84 9.46 14.33
CA ARG A 165 -14.95 8.30 14.12
C ARG A 165 -15.00 7.90 12.67
N VAL A 166 -13.96 7.21 12.21
CA VAL A 166 -13.96 6.54 10.91
C VAL A 166 -13.56 5.09 11.10
N LEU A 167 -14.14 4.21 10.29
CA LEU A 167 -13.69 2.83 10.17
C LEU A 167 -12.95 2.66 8.85
N PRO A 168 -11.65 2.31 8.87
CA PRO A 168 -10.91 2.04 7.66
C PRO A 168 -11.37 0.73 7.03
N VAL A 169 -11.62 0.78 5.73
CA VAL A 169 -11.66 -0.41 4.88
C VAL A 169 -10.26 -0.56 4.30
N TYR A 170 -9.67 -1.74 4.42
CA TYR A 170 -8.33 -2.00 3.92
C TYR A 170 -8.30 -3.20 2.99
N ASP A 171 -7.34 -3.16 2.07
CA ASP A 171 -6.99 -4.28 1.21
C ASP A 171 -5.68 -4.88 1.74
N PRO A 172 -5.72 -6.09 2.33
CA PRO A 172 -4.55 -6.73 2.92
C PRO A 172 -3.48 -7.09 1.89
N ASP A 173 -3.86 -7.29 0.61
CA ASP A 173 -2.90 -7.64 -0.44
C ASP A 173 -2.10 -6.42 -0.88
N LEU A 174 -2.78 -5.27 -0.96
CA LEU A 174 -2.14 -3.98 -1.18
C LEU A 174 -1.40 -3.47 0.08
N GLY A 175 -1.87 -3.87 1.26
CA GLY A 175 -1.42 -3.32 2.53
C GLY A 175 -1.84 -1.86 2.70
N MET A 176 -2.98 -1.45 2.12
CA MET A 176 -3.43 -0.05 2.04
C MET A 176 -4.86 0.10 2.57
N ILE A 177 -5.17 1.30 3.05
CA ILE A 177 -6.53 1.74 3.41
C ILE A 177 -7.19 2.24 2.13
N VAL A 178 -8.19 1.51 1.66
CA VAL A 178 -8.90 1.75 0.40
C VAL A 178 -10.15 2.62 0.58
N ASP A 179 -10.66 2.73 1.81
CA ASP A 179 -11.76 3.64 2.11
C ASP A 179 -11.78 4.02 3.60
N LEU A 180 -12.44 5.12 3.93
CA LEU A 180 -12.76 5.54 5.29
C LEU A 180 -14.26 5.73 5.43
N LEU A 181 -14.92 4.83 6.17
CA LEU A 181 -16.35 4.92 6.41
C LEU A 181 -16.62 5.81 7.62
N PRO A 182 -17.41 6.90 7.48
CA PRO A 182 -17.76 7.75 8.61
C PRO A 182 -18.62 6.97 9.60
N CYS A 183 -18.21 6.99 10.86
CA CYS A 183 -18.75 6.19 11.93
C CYS A 183 -19.12 7.13 13.09
N GLU A 184 -20.37 7.58 13.10
CA GLU A 184 -20.90 8.44 14.17
C GLU A 184 -21.92 7.66 15.00
N ARG A 185 -22.16 8.09 16.25
CA ARG A 185 -23.04 7.37 17.17
C ARG A 185 -24.51 7.65 16.89
N GLY A 186 -25.36 6.63 17.05
CA GLY A 186 -26.82 6.75 16.97
C GLY A 186 -27.45 6.26 15.66
N ARG A 187 -28.75 5.96 15.71
CA ARG A 187 -29.49 5.27 14.62
C ARG A 187 -29.50 5.99 13.27
N SER A 188 -29.51 7.32 13.25
CA SER A 188 -29.43 8.09 11.98
C SER A 188 -28.08 7.92 11.30
N HIS A 189 -27.01 7.75 12.09
CA HIS A 189 -25.64 7.57 11.61
C HIS A 189 -25.36 6.12 11.22
N GLU A 190 -26.05 5.14 11.81
CA GLU A 190 -26.01 3.74 11.37
C GLU A 190 -26.49 3.57 9.92
N ARG A 191 -27.60 4.23 9.55
CA ARG A 191 -28.07 4.25 8.15
C ARG A 191 -27.09 4.95 7.20
N ALA A 192 -26.48 6.05 7.64
CA ALA A 192 -25.48 6.76 6.85
C ALA A 192 -24.21 5.91 6.65
N PHE A 193 -23.78 5.18 7.69
CA PHE A 193 -22.67 4.24 7.62
C PHE A 193 -22.96 3.09 6.65
N VAL A 194 -24.11 2.45 6.76
CA VAL A 194 -24.51 1.38 5.84
C VAL A 194 -24.64 1.90 4.41
N GLY A 195 -25.25 3.08 4.21
CA GLY A 195 -25.28 3.72 2.89
C GLY A 195 -23.89 3.94 2.31
N ALA A 196 -22.97 4.49 3.11
CA ALA A 196 -21.58 4.71 2.71
C ALA A 196 -20.81 3.42 2.41
N LEU A 197 -21.09 2.33 3.14
CA LEU A 197 -20.55 1.00 2.89
C LEU A 197 -21.04 0.46 1.55
N LEU A 198 -22.35 0.47 1.32
CA LEU A 198 -22.97 -0.08 0.11
C LEU A 198 -22.53 0.68 -1.15
N GLU A 199 -22.35 2.00 -1.05
CA GLU A 199 -21.77 2.83 -2.13
C GLU A 199 -20.31 2.48 -2.46
N ALA A 200 -19.57 1.93 -1.50
CA ALA A 200 -18.16 1.56 -1.67
C ALA A 200 -17.97 0.21 -2.38
N VAL A 201 -18.96 -0.68 -2.35
CA VAL A 201 -18.88 -2.03 -2.92
C VAL A 201 -18.74 -1.97 -4.44
N ARG A 202 -17.67 -2.58 -5.00
CA ARG A 202 -17.43 -2.65 -6.45
C ARG A 202 -17.39 -4.10 -6.98
N PRO A 203 -17.86 -4.35 -8.22
CA PRO A 203 -17.82 -5.68 -8.81
C PRO A 203 -16.43 -6.33 -8.78
N GLY A 204 -16.40 -7.63 -8.51
CA GLY A 204 -15.15 -8.40 -8.39
C GLY A 204 -14.42 -8.24 -7.06
N GLU A 205 -15.10 -7.75 -6.02
CA GLU A 205 -14.58 -7.65 -4.66
C GLU A 205 -15.22 -8.68 -3.73
N LEU A 206 -14.43 -9.14 -2.75
CA LEU A 206 -14.89 -9.93 -1.61
C LEU A 206 -14.74 -9.10 -0.34
N TRP A 207 -15.87 -8.82 0.31
CA TRP A 207 -15.93 -8.06 1.55
C TRP A 207 -15.95 -8.98 2.77
N ILE A 208 -14.93 -8.88 3.63
CA ILE A 208 -14.92 -9.50 4.96
C ILE A 208 -15.38 -8.44 5.95
N VAL A 209 -16.57 -8.62 6.52
CA VAL A 209 -17.17 -7.66 7.44
C VAL A 209 -17.29 -8.31 8.82
N ASP A 210 -16.44 -7.85 9.74
CA ASP A 210 -16.40 -8.32 11.13
C ASP A 210 -16.67 -7.16 12.08
N GLY A 211 -17.94 -6.96 12.48
CA GLY A 211 -18.32 -5.94 13.43
C GLY A 211 -19.80 -6.01 13.77
N ARG A 212 -20.20 -5.36 14.87
CA ARG A 212 -21.61 -5.34 15.31
C ARG A 212 -22.42 -4.28 14.55
N PHE A 213 -22.55 -4.42 13.23
CA PHE A 213 -23.30 -3.50 12.36
C PHE A 213 -24.75 -3.96 12.13
N ASP A 214 -25.61 -3.08 11.58
CA ASP A 214 -26.96 -3.44 11.13
C ASP A 214 -26.89 -4.44 9.96
N THR A 215 -26.91 -5.73 10.33
CA THR A 215 -26.85 -6.85 9.38
C THR A 215 -28.05 -6.85 8.43
N ASP A 216 -29.23 -6.47 8.92
CA ASP A 216 -30.47 -6.48 8.13
C ASP A 216 -30.43 -5.36 7.05
N ALA A 217 -29.93 -4.17 7.40
CA ALA A 217 -29.72 -3.08 6.45
C ALA A 217 -28.62 -3.39 5.42
N ILE A 218 -27.51 -4.01 5.84
CA ILE A 218 -26.43 -4.42 4.93
C ILE A 218 -26.94 -5.44 3.91
N LEU A 219 -27.63 -6.50 4.36
CA LEU A 219 -28.10 -7.57 3.48
C LEU A 219 -29.20 -7.09 2.52
N SER A 220 -30.12 -6.25 2.99
CA SER A 220 -31.21 -5.73 2.16
C SER A 220 -30.72 -4.75 1.08
N GLY A 221 -29.67 -3.98 1.38
CA GLY A 221 -29.08 -3.04 0.44
C GLY A 221 -27.92 -3.59 -0.39
N TRP A 222 -27.47 -4.82 -0.13
CA TRP A 222 -26.28 -5.37 -0.78
C TRP A 222 -26.41 -5.40 -2.31
N PRO A 223 -25.44 -4.84 -3.07
CA PRO A 223 -25.51 -4.84 -4.53
C PRO A 223 -25.38 -6.27 -5.10
N ARG A 224 -26.51 -6.88 -5.48
CA ARG A 224 -26.60 -8.31 -5.91
C ARG A 224 -25.76 -8.71 -7.14
N ARG A 225 -25.18 -7.75 -7.86
CA ARG A 225 -24.25 -7.96 -8.98
C ARG A 225 -22.92 -7.22 -8.79
N GLY A 226 -22.68 -6.73 -7.57
CA GLY A 226 -21.67 -5.73 -7.27
C GLY A 226 -20.56 -6.18 -6.34
N GLY A 227 -20.62 -7.33 -5.66
CA GLY A 227 -19.52 -7.82 -4.82
C GLY A 227 -19.98 -8.99 -3.96
N ALA A 228 -19.07 -9.87 -3.55
CA ALA A 228 -19.34 -10.96 -2.63
C ALA A 228 -19.05 -10.56 -1.19
N PHE A 229 -19.62 -11.25 -0.20
CA PHE A 229 -19.38 -10.96 1.21
C PHE A 229 -19.22 -12.21 2.09
N VAL A 230 -18.48 -12.03 3.17
CA VAL A 230 -18.50 -12.86 4.38
C VAL A 230 -18.74 -11.92 5.55
N LEU A 231 -19.94 -11.99 6.10
CA LEU A 231 -20.41 -11.13 7.18
C LEU A 231 -20.49 -11.94 8.47
N ARG A 232 -19.85 -11.48 9.54
CA ARG A 232 -20.00 -12.08 10.87
C ARG A 232 -21.27 -11.56 11.54
N GLU A 233 -22.07 -12.50 12.02
CA GLU A 233 -23.32 -12.25 12.74
C GLU A 233 -23.06 -12.29 14.25
N TYR A 234 -23.33 -11.18 14.94
CA TYR A 234 -23.16 -11.04 16.40
C TYR A 234 -24.47 -11.20 17.19
N GLY A 235 -25.58 -11.38 16.49
CA GLY A 235 -26.93 -11.61 17.00
C GLY A 235 -27.82 -12.01 15.83
N ARG A 236 -28.92 -12.75 16.07
CA ARG A 236 -29.74 -13.30 14.97
C ARG A 236 -30.34 -12.17 14.12
N SER A 237 -29.96 -12.13 12.85
CA SER A 237 -30.59 -11.32 11.80
C SER A 237 -32.07 -11.66 11.72
N THR A 238 -32.91 -10.62 11.71
CA THR A 238 -34.36 -10.79 11.51
C THR A 238 -34.73 -10.75 10.03
N ALA A 239 -33.82 -10.27 9.18
CA ALA A 239 -33.98 -10.25 7.73
C ALA A 239 -33.82 -11.62 7.08
N CYS A 240 -33.18 -12.60 7.73
CA CYS A 240 -32.95 -13.92 7.14
C CYS A 240 -33.93 -14.99 7.67
N ARG A 241 -34.66 -15.64 6.75
CA ARG A 241 -35.49 -16.82 7.04
C ARG A 241 -34.76 -18.12 6.61
N PRO A 242 -34.71 -19.16 7.44
CA PRO A 242 -34.19 -20.46 7.02
C PRO A 242 -35.01 -21.04 5.87
N LEU A 243 -34.33 -21.54 4.83
CA LEU A 243 -34.96 -22.23 3.70
C LEU A 243 -34.83 -23.76 3.79
N GLY A 244 -34.02 -24.24 4.73
CA GLY A 244 -33.83 -25.66 5.00
C GLY A 244 -33.14 -25.89 6.35
N ASP A 245 -33.00 -27.17 6.68
CA ASP A 245 -32.35 -27.61 7.90
C ASP A 245 -30.83 -27.44 7.84
N TRP A 246 -30.22 -27.40 9.02
CA TRP A 246 -28.77 -27.43 9.16
C TRP A 246 -28.19 -28.73 8.60
N ARG A 247 -27.10 -28.60 7.86
CA ARG A 247 -26.31 -29.70 7.31
C ARG A 247 -24.92 -29.66 7.90
N ASP A 248 -24.39 -30.84 8.24
CA ASP A 248 -22.98 -30.97 8.61
C ASP A 248 -22.11 -30.61 7.40
N ALA A 249 -21.18 -29.69 7.59
CA ALA A 249 -20.31 -29.14 6.56
C ALA A 249 -18.82 -29.35 6.89
N GLY A 250 -18.52 -30.27 7.83
CA GLY A 250 -17.17 -30.68 8.16
C GLY A 250 -16.60 -29.98 9.40
N VAL A 251 -15.28 -29.82 9.43
CA VAL A 251 -14.55 -29.35 10.62
C VAL A 251 -13.55 -28.27 10.24
N PHE A 252 -13.37 -27.29 11.14
CA PHE A 252 -12.32 -26.29 11.05
C PHE A 252 -11.57 -26.22 12.38
N GLY A 253 -10.28 -26.55 12.36
CA GLY A 253 -9.49 -26.78 13.56
C GLY A 253 -10.08 -27.94 14.39
N ALA A 254 -10.43 -27.67 15.64
CA ALA A 254 -11.12 -28.62 16.52
C ALA A 254 -12.64 -28.39 16.61
N GLY A 255 -13.18 -27.43 15.86
CA GLY A 255 -14.59 -27.06 15.88
C GLY A 255 -15.40 -27.67 14.74
N ARG A 256 -16.71 -27.81 14.96
CA ARG A 256 -17.67 -28.35 13.99
C ARG A 256 -18.26 -27.22 13.16
N VAL A 257 -18.44 -27.46 11.87
CA VAL A 257 -19.03 -26.50 10.93
C VAL A 257 -20.35 -27.07 10.44
N ARG A 258 -21.42 -26.29 10.54
CA ARG A 258 -22.70 -26.59 9.91
C ARG A 258 -23.13 -25.45 9.01
N GLU A 259 -23.86 -25.74 7.96
CA GLU A 259 -24.39 -24.74 7.04
C GLU A 259 -25.87 -24.96 6.74
N ARG A 260 -26.56 -23.89 6.36
CA ARG A 260 -27.92 -23.95 5.82
C ARG A 260 -28.15 -22.82 4.82
N SER A 261 -29.11 -23.02 3.92
CA SER A 261 -29.59 -21.95 3.04
C SER A 261 -30.57 -21.05 3.79
N VAL A 262 -30.42 -19.74 3.63
CA VAL A 262 -31.32 -18.72 4.16
C VAL A 262 -31.78 -17.81 3.03
N GLY A 263 -32.98 -17.26 3.14
CA GLY A 263 -33.51 -16.29 2.19
C GLY A 263 -33.87 -14.99 2.88
N MET A 264 -33.91 -13.89 2.13
CA MET A 264 -34.42 -12.63 2.67
C MET A 264 -35.92 -12.72 3.00
N SER A 265 -36.32 -12.05 4.07
CA SER A 265 -37.72 -11.91 4.48
C SER A 265 -38.39 -10.80 3.67
N GLY A 266 -39.22 -11.15 2.66
CA GLY A 266 -39.89 -10.20 1.76
C GLY A 266 -40.29 -10.82 0.40
N GLU A 267 -40.96 -10.05 -0.48
CA GLU A 267 -41.25 -10.46 -1.87
C GLU A 267 -40.00 -10.28 -2.75
N GLY A 268 -39.18 -11.34 -2.86
CA GLY A 268 -38.04 -11.40 -3.77
C GLY A 268 -37.77 -12.84 -4.21
N GLY A 269 -37.58 -13.05 -5.52
CA GLY A 269 -37.40 -14.37 -6.15
C GLY A 269 -36.09 -15.09 -5.81
N ALA A 270 -35.80 -16.18 -6.51
CA ALA A 270 -34.67 -17.11 -6.26
C ALA A 270 -33.26 -16.49 -6.11
N SER A 271 -33.07 -15.22 -6.52
CA SER A 271 -31.83 -14.46 -6.38
C SER A 271 -31.54 -13.93 -4.95
N ASP A 272 -32.34 -14.30 -3.97
CA ASP A 272 -32.29 -13.78 -2.59
C ASP A 272 -31.85 -14.84 -1.58
N THR A 273 -31.15 -15.87 -2.06
CA THR A 273 -30.67 -16.99 -1.24
C THR A 273 -29.21 -16.78 -0.86
N PHE A 274 -28.92 -16.87 0.43
CA PHE A 274 -27.59 -16.84 1.01
C PHE A 274 -27.30 -18.15 1.76
N ARG A 275 -26.05 -18.31 2.18
CA ARG A 275 -25.63 -19.37 3.09
C ARG A 275 -25.42 -18.77 4.47
N GLN A 276 -25.98 -19.43 5.48
CA GLN A 276 -25.63 -19.22 6.87
C GLN A 276 -24.75 -20.38 7.32
N ILE A 277 -23.58 -20.04 7.86
CA ILE A 277 -22.58 -21.00 8.31
C ILE A 277 -22.35 -20.76 9.80
N GLU A 278 -22.36 -21.82 10.58
CA GLU A 278 -22.08 -21.76 12.00
C GLU A 278 -20.90 -22.66 12.32
N TRP A 279 -19.92 -22.08 12.99
CA TRP A 279 -18.78 -22.79 13.55
C TRP A 279 -18.88 -22.77 15.07
N GLU A 280 -18.90 -23.95 15.65
CA GLU A 280 -18.84 -24.17 17.09
C GLU A 280 -17.43 -24.68 17.43
N GLY A 281 -16.68 -23.90 18.20
CA GLY A 281 -15.35 -24.29 18.69
C GLY A 281 -15.40 -25.51 19.59
N ALA A 282 -14.24 -25.96 20.08
CA ALA A 282 -14.20 -27.05 21.05
C ALA A 282 -15.07 -26.71 22.28
N GLU A 283 -15.80 -27.69 22.83
CA GLU A 283 -16.78 -27.51 23.92
C GLU A 283 -16.24 -26.70 25.11
N ALA A 284 -14.94 -26.82 25.42
CA ALA A 284 -14.28 -26.08 26.50
C ALA A 284 -14.15 -24.56 26.25
N SER A 285 -14.22 -24.11 24.99
CA SER A 285 -14.09 -22.70 24.62
C SER A 285 -15.41 -21.94 24.68
N GLY A 286 -16.55 -22.61 24.46
CA GLY A 286 -17.86 -21.97 24.29
C GLY A 286 -17.94 -20.95 23.15
N GLU A 287 -16.91 -20.86 22.29
CA GLU A 287 -16.84 -19.89 21.21
C GLU A 287 -17.69 -20.40 20.03
N SER A 288 -18.65 -19.59 19.61
CA SER A 288 -19.41 -19.83 18.39
C SER A 288 -19.32 -18.61 17.48
N VAL A 289 -19.29 -18.87 16.17
CA VAL A 289 -19.30 -17.84 15.14
C VAL A 289 -20.35 -18.20 14.13
N THR A 290 -21.29 -17.28 13.90
CA THR A 290 -22.25 -17.39 12.81
C THR A 290 -21.87 -16.41 11.71
N LEU A 291 -21.93 -16.88 10.47
CA LEU A 291 -21.51 -16.16 9.27
C LEU A 291 -22.63 -16.19 8.23
N LEU A 292 -22.76 -15.10 7.49
CA LEU A 292 -23.62 -15.00 6.31
C LEU A 292 -22.76 -14.72 5.08
N THR A 293 -23.05 -15.40 3.96
CA THR A 293 -22.31 -15.24 2.71
C THR A 293 -23.17 -15.52 1.48
N ASP A 294 -22.88 -14.82 0.39
CA ASP A 294 -23.40 -15.09 -0.96
C ASP A 294 -22.44 -15.92 -1.82
N LEU A 295 -21.32 -16.40 -1.24
CA LEU A 295 -20.34 -17.21 -1.96
C LEU A 295 -20.89 -18.61 -2.28
N PRO A 296 -20.73 -19.08 -3.54
CA PRO A 296 -21.27 -20.37 -3.98
C PRO A 296 -20.54 -21.53 -3.31
N ALA A 297 -21.29 -22.55 -2.87
CA ALA A 297 -20.73 -23.72 -2.19
C ALA A 297 -19.84 -24.56 -3.11
N GLU A 298 -20.05 -24.50 -4.43
CA GLU A 298 -19.25 -25.21 -5.42
C GLU A 298 -17.80 -24.70 -5.49
N ARG A 299 -17.58 -23.42 -5.15
CA ARG A 299 -16.28 -22.75 -5.22
C ARG A 299 -15.68 -22.50 -3.84
N PHE A 300 -16.52 -22.32 -2.83
CA PHE A 300 -16.12 -22.03 -1.45
C PHE A 300 -16.86 -22.92 -0.45
N ASP A 301 -16.18 -23.92 0.09
CA ASP A 301 -16.75 -24.77 1.13
C ASP A 301 -16.92 -24.01 2.46
N ALA A 302 -17.77 -24.52 3.36
CA ALA A 302 -18.04 -23.83 4.62
C ALA A 302 -16.79 -23.66 5.52
N PRO A 303 -15.89 -24.66 5.66
CA PRO A 303 -14.62 -24.49 6.37
C PRO A 303 -13.72 -23.37 5.82
N GLN A 304 -13.66 -23.18 4.49
CA GLN A 304 -12.92 -22.08 3.87
C GLN A 304 -13.51 -20.72 4.26
N ILE A 305 -14.84 -20.58 4.27
CA ILE A 305 -15.50 -19.34 4.71
C ILE A 305 -15.18 -19.03 6.19
N VAL A 306 -15.21 -20.05 7.06
CA VAL A 306 -14.81 -19.91 8.46
C VAL A 306 -13.34 -19.51 8.59
N ALA A 307 -12.45 -20.08 7.76
CA ALA A 307 -11.04 -19.70 7.74
C ALA A 307 -10.85 -18.23 7.36
N LEU A 308 -11.60 -17.74 6.36
CA LEU A 308 -11.57 -16.34 5.92
C LEU A 308 -12.05 -15.39 7.02
N SER A 309 -13.13 -15.72 7.73
CA SER A 309 -13.65 -14.87 8.80
C SER A 309 -12.77 -14.87 10.05
N ARG A 310 -12.08 -15.97 10.35
CA ARG A 310 -11.23 -16.12 11.55
C ARG A 310 -9.80 -15.64 11.34
N ARG A 311 -9.39 -15.38 10.10
CA ARG A 311 -8.07 -14.84 9.80
C ARG A 311 -7.92 -13.45 10.42
N ARG A 312 -6.80 -13.22 11.10
CA ARG A 312 -6.40 -11.89 11.57
C ARG A 312 -5.88 -11.06 10.41
N TRP A 313 -6.78 -10.47 9.64
CA TRP A 313 -6.44 -9.69 8.45
C TRP A 313 -5.52 -8.49 8.75
N ARG A 314 -5.62 -7.91 9.95
CA ARG A 314 -4.72 -6.84 10.41
C ARG A 314 -3.26 -7.27 10.47
N ASP A 315 -2.96 -8.55 10.69
CA ASP A 315 -1.58 -9.06 10.75
C ASP A 315 -0.91 -9.09 9.37
N ALA A 316 -1.69 -9.00 8.29
CA ALA A 316 -1.17 -8.89 6.92
C ALA A 316 -0.73 -7.46 6.56
N LEU A 317 -1.08 -6.47 7.39
CA LEU A 317 -0.75 -5.08 7.13
C LEU A 317 0.68 -4.75 7.61
N PRO A 318 1.44 -3.93 6.87
CA PRO A 318 2.81 -3.56 7.26
C PRO A 318 2.85 -2.57 8.43
N LEU A 319 1.72 -1.87 8.66
CA LEU A 319 1.58 -0.76 9.60
C LEU A 319 0.27 -0.89 10.40
N ALA A 320 0.27 -0.34 11.62
CA ALA A 320 -0.86 -0.33 12.53
C ALA A 320 -1.94 0.69 12.12
N LEU A 321 -3.22 0.32 12.22
CA LEU A 321 -4.38 1.13 11.81
C LEU A 321 -4.88 2.08 12.90
N GLU A 322 -4.45 1.89 14.14
CA GLU A 322 -4.98 2.54 15.34
C GLU A 322 -4.69 4.04 15.38
N SER A 323 -3.70 4.48 14.61
CA SER A 323 -3.46 5.90 14.38
C SER A 323 -4.57 6.56 13.53
N VAL A 324 -5.26 5.80 12.67
CA VAL A 324 -6.28 6.29 11.72
C VAL A 324 -7.68 6.25 12.32
N THR A 325 -8.02 5.23 13.13
CA THR A 325 -9.36 4.99 13.69
C THR A 325 -9.78 5.98 14.78
N GLY A 326 -8.86 6.82 15.26
CA GLY A 326 -9.14 7.88 16.23
C GLY A 326 -9.12 7.39 17.67
N GLY A 327 -8.45 8.14 18.55
CA GLY A 327 -8.48 7.89 19.98
C GLY A 327 -7.39 8.59 20.78
N THR A 328 -6.17 8.68 20.25
CA THR A 328 -5.04 9.24 21.02
C THR A 328 -4.07 10.15 20.25
N PRO A 329 -3.72 9.94 18.95
CA PRO A 329 -2.76 10.85 18.31
C PRO A 329 -3.36 12.22 17.94
N PHE A 330 -4.60 12.26 17.47
CA PHE A 330 -5.21 13.50 16.94
C PHE A 330 -6.16 14.21 17.91
N GLY A 331 -6.09 13.91 19.22
CA GLY A 331 -7.00 14.48 20.22
C GLY A 331 -6.95 16.01 20.34
N ALA A 332 -5.91 16.66 19.82
CA ALA A 332 -5.80 18.12 19.73
C ALA A 332 -6.53 18.74 18.51
N VAL A 333 -7.06 17.92 17.60
CA VAL A 333 -7.82 18.38 16.43
C VAL A 333 -9.29 18.64 16.85
N PRO A 334 -9.86 19.82 16.56
CA PRO A 334 -11.28 20.09 16.80
C PRO A 334 -12.19 19.12 16.02
N ALA A 335 -13.35 18.76 16.57
CA ALA A 335 -14.29 17.80 15.98
C ALA A 335 -14.65 18.11 14.50
N ARG A 336 -14.79 19.40 14.14
CA ARG A 336 -15.07 19.82 12.76
C ARG A 336 -14.00 19.37 11.75
N ALA A 337 -12.74 19.24 12.17
CA ALA A 337 -11.61 18.85 11.33
C ALA A 337 -11.17 17.39 11.55
N ALA A 338 -11.86 16.63 12.41
CA ALA A 338 -11.48 15.27 12.78
C ALA A 338 -11.50 14.31 11.57
N LEU A 339 -12.52 14.40 10.70
CA LEU A 339 -12.59 13.58 9.49
C LEU A 339 -11.43 13.87 8.52
N LEU A 340 -10.98 15.13 8.44
CA LEU A 340 -9.81 15.48 7.65
C LEU A 340 -8.54 14.90 8.28
N ALA A 341 -8.39 14.99 9.61
CA ALA A 341 -7.24 14.40 10.31
C ALA A 341 -7.13 12.89 10.06
N SER A 342 -8.24 12.15 10.16
CA SER A 342 -8.25 10.71 9.82
C SER A 342 -7.94 10.46 8.35
N GLY A 343 -8.40 11.32 7.45
CA GLY A 343 -8.03 11.27 6.03
C GLY A 343 -6.53 11.46 5.79
N ILE A 344 -5.92 12.47 6.41
CA ILE A 344 -4.47 12.72 6.36
C ILE A 344 -3.69 11.53 6.94
N ALA A 345 -4.20 10.92 8.01
CA ALA A 345 -3.60 9.74 8.60
C ALA A 345 -3.65 8.53 7.66
N ALA A 346 -4.78 8.29 6.99
CA ALA A 346 -4.91 7.21 6.00
C ALA A 346 -4.04 7.46 4.75
N PHE A 347 -3.96 8.70 4.30
CA PHE A 347 -3.07 9.13 3.24
C PHE A 347 -1.59 8.87 3.57
N ALA A 348 -1.16 9.30 4.75
CA ALA A 348 0.17 9.04 5.28
C ALA A 348 0.43 7.54 5.43
N TYR A 349 -0.55 6.77 5.91
CA TYR A 349 -0.49 5.32 6.00
C TYR A 349 -0.24 4.68 4.64
N ASN A 350 -0.99 5.06 3.61
CA ASN A 350 -0.85 4.50 2.25
C ASN A 350 0.51 4.83 1.64
N ALA A 351 0.98 6.07 1.75
CA ALA A 351 2.31 6.48 1.30
C ALA A 351 3.42 5.71 2.04
N PHE A 352 3.27 5.55 3.36
CA PHE A 352 4.24 4.83 4.18
C PHE A 352 4.25 3.32 3.91
N SER A 353 3.08 2.74 3.67
CA SER A 353 2.94 1.35 3.25
C SER A 353 3.60 1.12 1.90
N ALA A 354 3.37 2.01 0.92
CA ALA A 354 4.01 1.96 -0.39
C ALA A 354 5.54 2.02 -0.28
N MET A 355 6.09 2.95 0.51
CA MET A 355 7.54 3.01 0.77
C MET A 355 8.08 1.72 1.38
N THR A 356 7.40 1.18 2.40
CA THR A 356 7.79 -0.07 3.05
C THR A 356 7.84 -1.22 2.04
N ARG A 357 6.80 -1.37 1.19
CA ARG A 357 6.76 -2.40 0.15
C ARG A 357 7.84 -2.23 -0.92
N VAL A 358 8.11 -1.00 -1.33
CA VAL A 358 9.15 -0.73 -2.33
C VAL A 358 10.53 -1.07 -1.80
N VAL A 359 10.84 -0.75 -0.52
CA VAL A 359 12.12 -1.14 0.09
C VAL A 359 12.22 -2.65 0.27
N ASP A 360 11.17 -3.29 0.77
CA ASP A 360 11.13 -4.74 0.95
C ASP A 360 11.38 -5.46 -0.39
N GLY A 361 10.62 -5.11 -1.43
CA GLY A 361 10.77 -5.70 -2.75
C GLY A 361 12.07 -5.36 -3.48
N ALA A 362 12.72 -4.24 -3.18
CA ALA A 362 14.01 -3.88 -3.77
C ALA A 362 15.20 -4.61 -3.11
N LEU A 363 15.06 -5.02 -1.85
CA LEU A 363 16.16 -5.57 -1.06
C LEU A 363 15.99 -7.05 -0.69
N ASP A 364 14.83 -7.65 -0.97
CA ASP A 364 14.47 -9.04 -0.63
C ASP A 364 14.76 -9.32 0.86
N LEU A 365 14.07 -8.56 1.72
CA LEU A 365 14.37 -8.53 3.14
C LEU A 365 13.89 -9.78 3.87
N ASP A 366 14.65 -10.20 4.88
CA ASP A 366 14.17 -11.20 5.82
C ASP A 366 13.13 -10.60 6.79
N ALA A 367 12.31 -11.45 7.41
CA ALA A 367 11.23 -11.01 8.30
C ALA A 367 11.70 -10.10 9.46
N ARG A 368 12.96 -10.21 9.90
CA ARG A 368 13.51 -9.37 10.96
C ARG A 368 13.81 -7.96 10.45
N ASP A 369 14.37 -7.84 9.25
CA ASP A 369 14.67 -6.56 8.63
C ASP A 369 13.36 -5.85 8.21
N VAL A 370 12.37 -6.59 7.68
CA VAL A 370 11.00 -6.08 7.43
C VAL A 370 10.36 -5.50 8.70
N ALA A 371 10.50 -6.18 9.83
CA ALA A 371 9.92 -5.71 11.09
C ALA A 371 10.53 -4.39 11.61
N ARG A 372 11.75 -4.04 11.19
CA ARG A 372 12.44 -2.79 11.59
C ARG A 372 12.22 -1.64 10.62
N LEU A 373 11.89 -1.98 9.37
CA LEU A 373 11.84 -1.06 8.26
C LEU A 373 10.92 0.16 8.52
N PRO A 374 9.69 0.00 9.06
CA PRO A 374 8.85 1.16 9.37
C PRO A 374 9.51 2.16 10.33
N SER A 375 10.10 1.70 11.43
CA SER A 375 10.77 2.60 12.37
C SER A 375 11.96 3.32 11.73
N LEU A 376 12.75 2.63 10.90
CA LEU A 376 13.87 3.25 10.19
C LEU A 376 13.42 4.35 9.22
N ILE A 377 12.40 4.07 8.39
CA ILE A 377 11.86 5.04 7.44
C ILE A 377 11.32 6.26 8.21
N ALA A 378 10.49 6.04 9.22
CA ALA A 378 9.88 7.13 9.97
C ALA A 378 10.92 7.98 10.72
N ASP A 379 11.92 7.37 11.35
CA ASP A 379 12.98 8.10 12.06
C ASP A 379 13.81 8.96 11.07
N GLY A 380 14.15 8.43 9.90
CA GLY A 380 14.87 9.17 8.86
C GLY A 380 14.08 10.35 8.30
N VAL A 381 12.81 10.11 7.96
CA VAL A 381 11.89 11.15 7.45
C VAL A 381 11.71 12.24 8.50
N THR A 382 11.35 11.88 9.74
CA THR A 382 11.12 12.85 10.83
C THR A 382 12.36 13.69 11.12
N ALA A 383 13.55 13.06 11.11
CA ALA A 383 14.79 13.76 11.43
C ALA A 383 15.22 14.77 10.36
N THR A 384 14.82 14.59 9.09
CA THR A 384 15.46 15.30 7.98
C THR A 384 14.51 15.99 7.00
N TYR A 385 13.20 15.71 7.01
CA TYR A 385 12.25 16.27 6.06
C TYR A 385 12.17 17.81 6.09
N ALA A 386 11.96 18.40 7.26
CA ALA A 386 11.89 19.87 7.38
C ALA A 386 13.19 20.55 6.90
N GLY A 387 14.35 19.99 7.25
CA GLY A 387 15.65 20.48 6.77
C GLY A 387 15.82 20.32 5.26
N MET A 388 15.29 19.24 4.69
CA MET A 388 15.28 19.02 3.24
C MET A 388 14.43 20.08 2.54
N MET A 389 13.23 20.39 3.05
CA MET A 389 12.36 21.40 2.44
C MET A 389 12.92 22.83 2.55
N ILE A 390 13.77 23.11 3.55
CA ILE A 390 14.54 24.36 3.62
C ILE A 390 15.65 24.40 2.55
N ALA A 391 16.33 23.28 2.33
CA ALA A 391 17.45 23.19 1.40
C ALA A 391 17.02 23.04 -0.07
N LEU A 392 15.87 22.41 -0.31
CA LEU A 392 15.25 22.10 -1.59
C LEU A 392 13.82 22.68 -1.58
N PRO A 393 13.63 23.95 -2.00
CA PRO A 393 12.34 24.61 -1.93
C PRO A 393 11.29 23.93 -2.82
N PRO A 394 9.99 24.18 -2.62
CA PRO A 394 8.89 23.57 -3.37
C PRO A 394 9.06 23.58 -4.90
N ASP A 395 9.49 24.72 -5.48
CA ASP A 395 9.82 24.86 -6.91
C ASP A 395 10.77 23.79 -7.45
N TRP A 396 11.70 23.30 -6.60
CA TRP A 396 12.62 22.25 -7.02
C TRP A 396 11.89 20.93 -7.27
N TRP A 397 10.80 20.64 -6.55
CA TRP A 397 10.06 19.38 -6.64
C TRP A 397 9.01 19.35 -7.75
N GLN A 398 8.60 20.51 -8.29
CA GLN A 398 7.63 20.61 -9.38
C GLN A 398 8.04 19.82 -10.65
N ARG A 399 9.35 19.57 -10.83
CA ARG A 399 9.86 18.71 -11.93
C ARG A 399 9.26 17.29 -11.92
N TYR A 400 8.85 16.80 -10.75
CA TYR A 400 8.29 15.46 -10.61
C TYR A 400 6.76 15.43 -10.76
N ASP A 401 6.07 16.58 -10.72
CA ASP A 401 4.59 16.65 -10.84
C ASP A 401 4.12 16.06 -12.18
N ARG A 402 4.90 16.27 -13.25
CA ARG A 402 4.53 15.83 -14.62
C ARG A 402 5.01 14.43 -14.97
N LEU A 403 5.68 13.72 -14.07
CA LEU A 403 6.21 12.40 -14.37
C LEU A 403 5.12 11.34 -14.27
N PRO A 404 5.07 10.36 -15.18
CA PRO A 404 4.21 9.20 -15.03
C PRO A 404 4.51 8.46 -13.72
N ALA A 405 3.47 7.97 -13.03
CA ALA A 405 3.61 7.23 -11.78
C ALA A 405 4.55 6.01 -11.88
N THR A 406 4.63 5.38 -13.06
CA THR A 406 5.57 4.28 -13.34
C THR A 406 7.03 4.72 -13.28
N THR A 407 7.35 5.87 -13.87
CA THR A 407 8.66 6.51 -13.85
C THR A 407 9.03 6.95 -12.43
N LEU A 408 8.11 7.62 -11.75
CA LEU A 408 8.31 8.02 -10.35
C LEU A 408 8.56 6.79 -9.47
N GLY A 409 7.82 5.69 -9.69
CA GLY A 409 8.05 4.41 -9.03
C GLY A 409 9.43 3.81 -9.30
N GLN A 410 10.00 3.99 -10.50
CA GLN A 410 11.38 3.58 -10.79
C GLN A 410 12.39 4.39 -9.97
N ILE A 411 12.20 5.71 -9.87
CA ILE A 411 13.06 6.60 -9.06
C ILE A 411 13.00 6.18 -7.59
N VAL A 412 11.79 5.96 -7.05
CA VAL A 412 11.60 5.50 -5.66
C VAL A 412 12.26 4.13 -5.43
N ARG A 413 12.21 3.20 -6.38
CA ARG A 413 12.94 1.92 -6.32
C ARG A 413 14.47 2.11 -6.34
N MET A 414 15.00 3.02 -7.15
CA MET A 414 16.42 3.34 -7.16
C MET A 414 16.90 3.94 -5.83
N LEU A 415 16.05 4.72 -5.17
CA LEU A 415 16.30 5.25 -3.82
C LEU A 415 16.27 4.16 -2.76
N ALA A 416 15.32 3.22 -2.88
CA ALA A 416 15.13 2.14 -1.93
C ALA A 416 16.38 1.24 -1.76
N VAL A 417 17.18 1.05 -2.82
CA VAL A 417 18.44 0.29 -2.77
C VAL A 417 19.47 0.90 -1.80
N HIS A 418 19.35 2.20 -1.50
CA HIS A 418 20.23 2.91 -0.57
C HIS A 418 19.74 2.83 0.89
N VAL A 419 18.55 2.29 1.15
CA VAL A 419 18.05 2.05 2.50
C VAL A 419 18.73 0.81 3.07
N ASP A 420 19.27 0.91 4.30
CA ASP A 420 19.87 -0.24 4.99
C ASP A 420 19.09 -0.54 6.29
N PRO A 421 18.12 -1.47 6.26
CA PRO A 421 17.30 -1.84 7.43
C PRO A 421 18.05 -2.70 8.46
N ARG A 422 19.28 -3.11 8.16
CA ARG A 422 20.07 -3.97 9.05
C ARG A 422 20.54 -3.18 10.26
N SER A 423 20.77 -3.89 11.36
CA SER A 423 21.43 -3.26 12.50
C SER A 423 22.88 -2.89 12.15
N GLU A 424 23.37 -1.80 12.74
CA GLU A 424 24.76 -1.32 12.57
C GLU A 424 25.81 -2.43 12.78
N ARG A 425 25.56 -3.35 13.72
CA ARG A 425 26.42 -4.53 13.95
C ARG A 425 26.46 -5.48 12.74
N ARG A 426 25.32 -5.73 12.09
CA ARG A 426 25.23 -6.59 10.89
C ARG A 426 25.76 -5.85 9.68
N ARG A 427 25.50 -4.54 9.55
CA ARG A 427 26.04 -3.67 8.52
C ARG A 427 27.57 -3.72 8.43
N ARG A 428 28.24 -3.63 9.59
CA ARG A 428 29.71 -3.74 9.67
C ARG A 428 30.25 -5.12 9.31
N ARG A 429 29.48 -6.18 9.60
CA ARG A 429 29.89 -7.57 9.36
C ARG A 429 29.66 -8.00 7.91
N ASP A 430 28.57 -7.57 7.32
CA ASP A 430 28.02 -8.08 6.06
C ASP A 430 28.05 -7.01 4.95
N SER A 431 29.07 -6.13 4.92
CA SER A 431 29.21 -5.15 3.82
C SER A 431 29.46 -5.87 2.50
N ARG A 432 28.39 -6.23 1.80
CA ARG A 432 28.41 -7.08 0.60
C ARG A 432 28.90 -6.36 -0.65
N LEU A 433 28.85 -5.03 -0.68
CA LEU A 433 29.24 -4.22 -1.84
C LEU A 433 30.56 -3.49 -1.58
N SER A 434 31.43 -3.47 -2.58
CA SER A 434 32.62 -2.62 -2.60
C SER A 434 32.20 -1.14 -2.57
N SER A 435 33.02 -0.29 -1.95
CA SER A 435 32.82 1.17 -1.93
C SER A 435 32.68 1.74 -3.34
N LYS A 436 33.40 1.19 -4.32
CA LYS A 436 33.31 1.56 -5.75
C LYS A 436 31.90 1.28 -6.31
N SER A 437 31.34 0.10 -6.02
CA SER A 437 30.00 -0.28 -6.49
C SER A 437 28.91 0.57 -5.85
N GLN A 438 29.04 0.89 -4.56
CA GLN A 438 28.11 1.79 -3.87
C GLN A 438 28.16 3.21 -4.46
N ALA A 439 29.35 3.73 -4.75
CA ALA A 439 29.51 5.03 -5.39
C ALA A 439 28.88 5.08 -6.79
N LEU A 440 29.04 4.02 -7.58
CA LEU A 440 28.41 3.91 -8.91
C LEU A 440 26.88 3.88 -8.83
N LEU A 441 26.31 3.11 -7.90
CA LEU A 441 24.86 3.08 -7.69
C LEU A 441 24.34 4.46 -7.28
N ARG A 442 25.04 5.17 -6.37
CA ARG A 442 24.66 6.52 -5.97
C ARG A 442 24.74 7.51 -7.12
N ALA A 443 25.80 7.43 -7.93
CA ALA A 443 25.95 8.27 -9.12
C ALA A 443 24.78 8.07 -10.10
N ALA A 444 24.39 6.82 -10.36
CA ALA A 444 23.24 6.50 -11.22
C ALA A 444 21.91 7.04 -10.66
N THR A 445 21.65 6.85 -9.36
CA THR A 445 20.47 7.43 -8.70
C THR A 445 20.46 8.95 -8.78
N LEU A 446 21.61 9.60 -8.59
CA LEU A 446 21.73 11.06 -8.68
C LEU A 446 21.54 11.58 -10.09
N GLU A 447 22.04 10.88 -11.11
CA GLU A 447 21.80 11.26 -12.49
C GLU A 447 20.31 11.21 -12.83
N CYS A 448 19.60 10.19 -12.34
CA CYS A 448 18.16 10.07 -12.52
C CYS A 448 17.37 11.18 -11.79
N LEU A 449 17.72 11.50 -10.54
CA LEU A 449 17.08 12.59 -9.77
C LEU A 449 17.35 13.99 -10.32
N LEU A 450 18.48 14.19 -11.00
CA LEU A 450 18.89 15.50 -11.50
C LEU A 450 18.59 15.68 -12.99
N HIS A 451 18.05 14.66 -13.67
CA HIS A 451 17.69 14.77 -15.08
C HIS A 451 16.36 15.52 -15.23
N ASP A 452 16.42 16.71 -15.83
CA ASP A 452 15.24 17.41 -16.32
C ASP A 452 15.07 17.02 -17.80
N ASN A 453 14.07 16.18 -18.13
CA ASN A 453 13.31 16.13 -19.39
C ASN A 453 12.57 14.79 -19.55
N GLY A 454 11.35 14.84 -20.11
CA GLY A 454 10.41 13.73 -20.30
C GLY A 454 10.79 12.64 -21.30
N ASP A 455 12.07 12.25 -21.34
CA ASP A 455 12.50 11.00 -21.96
C ASP A 455 12.47 9.89 -20.90
N ASP A 456 12.04 8.70 -21.32
CA ASP A 456 11.96 7.50 -20.47
C ASP A 456 13.30 7.26 -19.74
N PRO A 457 13.34 7.29 -18.39
CA PRO A 457 14.58 7.02 -17.67
C PRO A 457 15.13 5.61 -17.95
N ALA A 458 14.30 4.69 -18.45
CA ALA A 458 14.75 3.39 -18.93
C ALA A 458 15.62 3.49 -20.20
N ALA A 459 15.45 4.52 -21.03
CA ALA A 459 16.22 4.68 -22.26
C ALA A 459 17.65 5.18 -22.02
N ASN A 460 17.89 5.96 -20.96
CA ASN A 460 19.17 6.65 -20.75
C ASN A 460 19.95 6.24 -19.49
N VAL A 461 19.34 5.63 -18.47
CA VAL A 461 20.06 5.25 -17.24
C VAL A 461 20.84 3.93 -17.39
N PHE A 462 20.50 3.12 -18.40
CA PHE A 462 21.11 1.80 -18.65
C PHE A 462 21.71 1.61 -20.05
N SER A 463 21.71 2.64 -20.89
CA SER A 463 22.52 2.61 -22.12
C SER A 463 23.97 2.83 -21.74
N LEU A 464 24.71 1.74 -21.48
CA LEU A 464 26.17 1.78 -21.46
C LEU A 464 26.63 2.52 -22.73
N ARG A 465 27.26 3.70 -22.56
CA ARG A 465 27.81 4.47 -23.68
C ARG A 465 28.62 3.50 -24.54
N THR A 466 28.23 3.33 -25.80
CA THR A 466 28.89 2.40 -26.70
C THR A 466 29.75 3.20 -27.67
N ILE A 467 31.06 2.97 -27.62
CA ILE A 467 32.03 3.56 -28.53
C ILE A 467 32.23 2.57 -29.68
N ALA A 468 31.75 2.93 -30.87
CA ALA A 468 32.06 2.19 -32.08
C ALA A 468 33.50 2.48 -32.51
N MET A 469 34.27 1.44 -32.81
CA MET A 469 35.66 1.55 -33.24
C MET A 469 35.90 0.62 -34.43
N ALA A 470 36.52 1.13 -35.50
CA ALA A 470 36.79 0.28 -36.66
C ALA A 470 37.91 -0.73 -36.35
N THR A 471 37.89 -1.88 -37.01
CA THR A 471 38.90 -2.94 -36.82
C THR A 471 40.33 -2.43 -37.09
N ARG A 472 40.49 -1.51 -38.04
CA ARG A 472 41.77 -0.86 -38.34
C ARG A 472 42.28 -0.07 -37.13
N ASP A 473 41.40 0.67 -36.45
CA ASP A 473 41.75 1.53 -35.33
C ASP A 473 42.11 0.67 -34.11
N PHE A 474 41.35 -0.41 -33.89
CA PHE A 474 41.67 -1.42 -32.88
C PHE A 474 43.06 -2.04 -33.08
N SER A 475 43.37 -2.45 -34.32
CA SER A 475 44.65 -3.10 -34.65
C SER A 475 45.84 -2.14 -34.52
N SER A 476 45.63 -0.85 -34.79
CA SER A 476 46.68 0.17 -34.74
C SER A 476 47.03 0.60 -33.31
N ASN A 477 46.06 0.56 -32.39
CA ASN A 477 46.27 1.00 -31.01
C ASN A 477 45.32 0.26 -30.03
N PRO A 478 45.62 -1.00 -29.68
CA PRO A 478 44.79 -1.78 -28.78
C PRO A 478 44.74 -1.18 -27.36
N SER A 479 45.79 -0.47 -26.95
CA SER A 479 45.83 0.21 -25.65
C SER A 479 44.79 1.33 -25.53
N LYS A 480 44.43 2.00 -26.62
CA LYS A 480 43.36 3.01 -26.64
C LYS A 480 42.00 2.35 -26.40
N ALA A 481 41.76 1.19 -27.02
CA ALA A 481 40.55 0.40 -26.80
C ALA A 481 40.38 -0.05 -25.35
N LEU A 482 41.46 -0.51 -24.72
CA LEU A 482 41.44 -0.93 -23.31
C LEU A 482 41.19 0.24 -22.35
N ARG A 483 41.71 1.44 -22.64
CA ARG A 483 41.39 2.66 -21.86
C ARG A 483 39.92 3.04 -21.99
N HIS A 484 39.38 3.01 -23.21
CA HIS A 484 37.95 3.28 -23.44
C HIS A 484 37.04 2.23 -22.81
N ALA A 485 37.46 0.96 -22.80
CA ALA A 485 36.72 -0.14 -22.18
C ALA A 485 36.59 -0.02 -20.65
N GLY A 486 37.36 0.86 -20.00
CA GLY A 486 37.21 1.18 -18.58
C GLY A 486 36.12 2.22 -18.28
N GLU A 487 35.62 2.92 -19.30
CA GLU A 487 34.64 4.01 -19.18
C GLU A 487 33.34 3.74 -19.97
N ALA A 488 33.39 2.88 -20.99
CA ALA A 488 32.32 2.64 -21.96
C ALA A 488 32.48 1.27 -22.64
N LEU A 489 31.39 0.71 -23.19
CA LEU A 489 31.48 -0.48 -24.04
C LEU A 489 32.18 -0.14 -25.34
N VAL A 490 33.16 -0.94 -25.76
CA VAL A 490 33.86 -0.72 -27.03
C VAL A 490 33.42 -1.77 -28.04
N MET A 491 32.64 -1.33 -29.02
CA MET A 491 32.15 -2.18 -30.12
C MET A 491 33.11 -2.10 -31.30
N VAL A 492 33.87 -3.17 -31.54
CA VAL A 492 34.76 -3.26 -32.70
C VAL A 492 33.93 -3.64 -33.91
N THR A 493 34.03 -2.84 -34.97
CA THR A 493 33.27 -3.01 -36.21
C THR A 493 34.18 -3.28 -37.41
N LYS A 494 33.73 -4.13 -38.33
CA LYS A 494 34.34 -4.36 -39.65
C LYS A 494 33.25 -4.15 -40.70
N TYR A 495 33.49 -3.26 -41.66
CA TYR A 495 32.45 -2.85 -42.64
C TYR A 495 31.14 -2.43 -41.98
N ASN A 496 31.24 -1.65 -40.89
CA ASN A 496 30.09 -1.21 -40.09
C ASN A 496 29.26 -2.34 -39.44
N ARG A 497 29.78 -3.57 -39.38
CA ARG A 497 29.18 -4.69 -38.65
C ARG A 497 29.96 -4.98 -37.38
N PRO A 498 29.30 -5.19 -36.21
CA PRO A 498 29.97 -5.53 -34.97
C PRO A 498 30.61 -6.92 -35.09
N ILE A 499 31.88 -7.02 -34.69
CA ILE A 499 32.64 -8.28 -34.71
C ILE A 499 33.19 -8.67 -33.35
N ALA A 500 33.36 -7.71 -32.44
CA ALA A 500 33.77 -7.95 -31.06
C ALA A 500 33.26 -6.83 -30.16
N LEU A 501 33.05 -7.16 -28.88
CA LEU A 501 32.70 -6.20 -27.83
C LEU A 501 33.74 -6.33 -26.72
N LEU A 502 34.42 -5.23 -26.38
CA LEU A 502 35.24 -5.19 -25.18
C LEU A 502 34.42 -4.61 -24.03
N VAL A 503 34.47 -5.32 -22.91
CA VAL A 503 33.75 -5.03 -21.68
C VAL A 503 34.74 -5.13 -20.53
N SER A 504 34.69 -4.21 -19.56
CA SER A 504 35.48 -4.34 -18.34
C SER A 504 35.02 -5.56 -17.54
N ILE A 505 35.88 -6.12 -16.68
CA ILE A 505 35.48 -7.23 -15.79
C ILE A 505 34.34 -6.80 -14.85
N ASP A 506 34.36 -5.54 -14.40
CA ASP A 506 33.32 -4.98 -13.53
C ASP A 506 31.97 -4.91 -14.26
N ASP A 507 31.96 -4.40 -15.50
CA ASP A 507 30.74 -4.33 -16.33
C ASP A 507 30.28 -5.71 -16.79
N TRP A 508 31.21 -6.64 -17.02
CA TRP A 508 30.89 -8.03 -17.34
C TRP A 508 30.22 -8.73 -16.15
N ASN A 509 30.71 -8.52 -14.92
CA ASN A 509 30.08 -9.07 -13.73
C ASN A 509 28.72 -8.43 -13.46
N ARG A 510 28.55 -7.12 -13.73
CA ARG A 510 27.26 -6.44 -13.72
C ARG A 510 26.30 -7.02 -14.76
N LEU A 511 26.72 -7.13 -16.01
CA LEU A 511 25.94 -7.72 -17.10
C LEU A 511 25.61 -9.20 -16.84
N LEU A 512 26.51 -9.97 -16.21
CA LEU A 512 26.21 -11.34 -15.80
C LEU A 512 25.19 -11.40 -14.65
N GLY A 513 25.20 -10.43 -13.73
CA GLY A 513 24.14 -10.24 -12.74
C GLY A 513 22.80 -10.00 -13.42
N GLU A 514 22.77 -9.03 -14.34
CA GLU A 514 21.58 -8.66 -15.13
C GLU A 514 21.13 -9.78 -16.08
N VAL A 515 22.03 -10.56 -16.67
CA VAL A 515 21.74 -11.73 -17.53
C VAL A 515 21.26 -12.92 -16.71
N ARG A 516 21.75 -13.12 -15.48
CA ARG A 516 21.15 -14.11 -14.57
C ARG A 516 19.72 -13.70 -14.22
N GLU A 517 19.48 -12.42 -13.95
CA GLU A 517 18.13 -11.88 -13.71
C GLU A 517 17.22 -12.00 -14.95
N THR A 518 17.73 -11.72 -16.16
CA THR A 518 16.95 -11.81 -17.41
C THR A 518 16.83 -13.22 -18.01
N SER A 519 17.77 -14.13 -17.76
CA SER A 519 17.70 -15.53 -18.21
C SER A 519 16.67 -16.33 -17.41
N PHE A 520 16.49 -16.00 -16.13
CA PHE A 520 15.32 -16.47 -15.36
C PHE A 520 14.01 -15.91 -15.93
N THR A 521 14.03 -14.70 -16.51
CA THR A 521 12.86 -14.10 -17.19
C THR A 521 12.52 -14.79 -18.51
N ARG A 522 13.50 -15.24 -19.32
CA ARG A 522 13.21 -15.94 -20.58
C ARG A 522 12.75 -17.39 -20.38
N LEU A 523 13.30 -18.10 -19.40
CA LEU A 523 12.86 -19.46 -19.07
C LEU A 523 11.44 -19.47 -18.46
N SER A 524 11.02 -18.40 -17.77
CA SER A 524 9.63 -18.26 -17.31
C SER A 524 8.65 -17.87 -18.42
N PHE A 525 9.09 -17.09 -19.41
CA PHE A 525 8.27 -16.75 -20.58
C PHE A 525 8.07 -17.94 -21.53
N ASP A 526 9.09 -18.77 -21.78
CA ASP A 526 8.93 -19.95 -22.66
C ASP A 526 8.08 -21.06 -22.00
N ALA A 527 8.04 -21.13 -20.66
CA ALA A 527 7.11 -22.00 -19.94
C ALA A 527 5.66 -21.50 -19.96
N ALA A 528 5.44 -20.18 -20.09
CA ALA A 528 4.12 -19.56 -20.15
C ALA A 528 3.56 -19.42 -21.58
N ALA A 529 4.39 -19.58 -22.62
CA ALA A 529 4.01 -19.35 -24.02
C ALA A 529 3.76 -20.62 -24.86
N SER A 530 3.59 -21.81 -24.26
CA SER A 530 3.23 -23.02 -25.02
C SER A 530 2.28 -23.96 -24.28
N PRO A 531 0.95 -23.87 -24.51
CA PRO A 531 0.07 -25.00 -24.25
C PRO A 531 0.21 -26.00 -25.40
N GLY A 532 1.08 -27.00 -25.21
CA GLY A 532 1.03 -28.22 -26.01
C GLY A 532 2.23 -28.45 -26.93
N GLN A 533 3.31 -28.96 -26.38
CA GLN A 533 4.13 -29.94 -27.09
C GLN A 533 4.70 -30.95 -26.09
N ARG A 534 4.42 -32.24 -26.35
CA ARG A 534 4.91 -33.37 -25.55
C ARG A 534 6.44 -33.32 -25.46
N PRO A 535 7.04 -33.64 -24.31
CA PRO A 535 8.49 -33.68 -24.20
C PRO A 535 9.03 -34.82 -25.07
N VAL A 536 9.84 -34.46 -26.07
CA VAL A 536 10.67 -35.41 -26.81
C VAL A 536 11.80 -35.82 -25.87
N THR A 537 11.84 -37.10 -25.52
CA THR A 537 12.92 -37.73 -24.79
C THR A 537 14.18 -37.73 -25.64
N LEU A 538 15.18 -36.92 -25.27
CA LEU A 538 16.54 -37.09 -25.77
C LEU A 538 17.22 -38.18 -24.95
N SER A 539 17.29 -39.37 -25.56
CA SER A 539 18.10 -40.50 -25.15
C SER A 539 19.58 -40.12 -25.24
N GLU A 540 20.30 -40.16 -24.12
CA GLU A 540 21.75 -40.27 -24.12
C GLU A 540 22.13 -41.68 -24.59
N SER A 541 22.51 -41.77 -25.86
CA SER A 541 23.25 -42.91 -26.37
C SER A 541 24.21 -42.47 -27.47
N SER A 542 25.50 -42.65 -27.15
CA SER A 542 26.54 -43.18 -28.02
C SER A 542 27.50 -42.21 -28.74
N LEU A 543 28.79 -42.41 -28.39
CA LEU A 543 30.03 -42.25 -29.17
C LEU A 543 30.66 -40.84 -29.14
N ASN A 544 31.88 -40.60 -28.67
CA ASN A 544 33.06 -41.44 -28.40
C ASN A 544 33.83 -40.94 -27.17
#